data_AF-A0AAD5HDD9-F1
#
_entry.id   AF-A0AAD5HDD9-F1
#
_cell.length_a   1.000
_cell.length_b   1.000
_cell.length_c   1.000
_cell.angle_alpha   90.00
_cell.angle_beta   90.00
_cell.angle_gamma   90.00
#
_symmetry.space_group_name_H-M   'P 1'
#
loop_
_entity.id
_entity.type
_entity.pdbx_description
1 polymer ?
#
loop_
_entity_poly.entity_id
_entity_poly.type
_entity_poly.pdbx_seq_one_letter_code
_entity_poly.pdbx_strand_id
1 'polypeptide(L)'
;MTTIEGPLHVDVAINRHTKLPQVPRIKDTEEGAMKIQALPFALHNQRVQELVEAYKNPLILEICQIINSAKGLGIQPFELKSKLSANGVAATDEQIRTALQIVVSKAPPLAYMGGYNIPVVISTAYLDDLAVVLEANSTVSRTEDDHQLAKRHKTEDYASNSTPVKPRLWTDIHGNKVNLVLRGCTQAILSTIIRRPGVSETAIHEKFSLILGFVEVKEVLDYLETRKAVRSISTIIPQPVHLFSAPSVYKKTDPTHIDSQIVKCYFPNYGSFYKVI
;
A
#
# COMPACT_ATOMS: atom_id res chain seq x y z
N MET A 1 -64.00 -26.63 10.47
CA MET A 1 -63.20 -25.73 11.34
C MET A 1 -62.09 -26.52 11.97
N THR A 2 -60.90 -26.54 11.37
CA THR A 2 -59.57 -26.49 12.01
C THR A 2 -58.51 -26.67 10.91
N THR A 3 -58.03 -25.52 10.44
CA THR A 3 -56.70 -25.31 9.85
C THR A 3 -55.67 -25.61 10.97
N ILE A 4 -54.47 -26.13 10.70
CA ILE A 4 -53.20 -25.35 10.64
C ILE A 4 -52.03 -26.31 10.33
N GLU A 5 -51.37 -26.01 9.20
CA GLU A 5 -49.92 -25.98 8.92
C GLU A 5 -49.04 -27.23 9.15
N GLY A 6 -48.76 -27.93 8.05
CA GLY A 6 -47.53 -28.71 7.87
C GLY A 6 -46.42 -27.84 7.24
N PRO A 7 -45.13 -28.09 7.55
CA PRO A 7 -44.05 -27.24 7.09
C PRO A 7 -43.78 -27.41 5.60
N LEU A 8 -43.87 -26.31 4.86
CA LEU A 8 -43.39 -26.15 3.50
C LEU A 8 -41.87 -26.37 3.48
N HIS A 9 -41.46 -27.52 2.94
CA HIS A 9 -40.08 -27.78 2.56
C HIS A 9 -39.74 -26.88 1.36
N VAL A 10 -39.16 -25.70 1.64
CA VAL A 10 -38.60 -24.83 0.60
C VAL A 10 -37.20 -25.32 0.29
N ASP A 11 -37.07 -26.10 -0.77
CA ASP A 11 -35.76 -26.36 -1.39
C ASP A 11 -35.23 -25.04 -1.95
N VAL A 12 -34.42 -24.34 -1.15
CA VAL A 12 -33.60 -23.23 -1.62
C VAL A 12 -32.49 -23.85 -2.46
N ALA A 13 -32.73 -23.99 -3.75
CA ALA A 13 -31.70 -24.21 -4.74
C ALA A 13 -30.72 -23.02 -4.68
N ILE A 14 -29.59 -23.21 -3.99
CA ILE A 14 -28.48 -22.28 -3.99
C ILE A 14 -27.91 -22.28 -5.41
N ASN A 15 -28.34 -21.29 -6.19
CA ASN A 15 -27.87 -21.06 -7.55
C ASN A 15 -26.41 -20.60 -7.48
N ARG A 16 -25.45 -21.54 -7.59
CA ARG A 16 -23.99 -21.32 -7.49
C ARG A 16 -23.38 -20.62 -8.73
N HIS A 17 -24.09 -19.70 -9.35
CA HIS A 17 -23.62 -18.99 -10.53
C HIS A 17 -23.90 -17.48 -10.50
N THR A 18 -23.61 -16.81 -9.38
CA THR A 18 -23.26 -15.39 -9.42
C THR A 18 -21.76 -15.27 -9.69
N LYS A 19 -21.39 -15.23 -10.98
CA LYS A 19 -20.07 -14.76 -11.40
C LYS A 19 -19.93 -13.33 -10.86
N LEU A 20 -19.00 -13.14 -9.92
CA LEU A 20 -18.52 -11.80 -9.55
C LEU A 20 -18.14 -11.05 -10.84
N PRO A 21 -18.47 -9.75 -10.97
CA PRO A 21 -18.03 -8.96 -12.11
C PRO A 21 -16.50 -9.03 -12.15
N GLN A 22 -15.97 -9.70 -13.17
CA GLN A 22 -14.54 -9.72 -13.43
C GLN A 22 -14.17 -8.30 -13.83
N VAL A 23 -13.43 -7.61 -12.95
CA VAL A 23 -12.64 -6.44 -13.36
C VAL A 23 -11.81 -6.89 -14.55
N PRO A 24 -11.82 -6.16 -15.69
CA PRO A 24 -11.03 -6.54 -16.84
C PRO A 24 -9.58 -6.72 -16.40
N ARG A 25 -9.09 -7.97 -16.44
CA ARG A 25 -7.67 -8.25 -16.40
C ARG A 25 -7.09 -7.56 -17.63
N ILE A 26 -6.44 -6.41 -17.40
CA ILE A 26 -5.53 -5.83 -18.37
C ILE A 26 -4.57 -6.96 -18.71
N LYS A 27 -4.57 -7.37 -19.97
CA LYS A 27 -3.72 -8.45 -20.44
C LYS A 27 -2.30 -8.06 -20.10
N ASP A 28 -1.67 -8.85 -19.24
CA ASP A 28 -0.25 -8.81 -18.95
C ASP A 28 0.48 -8.97 -20.28
N THR A 29 0.84 -7.83 -20.86
CA THR A 29 1.80 -7.77 -21.95
C THR A 29 3.13 -7.77 -21.20
N GLU A 30 3.85 -8.88 -21.28
CA GLU A 30 5.22 -9.06 -20.75
C GLU A 30 6.23 -8.17 -21.51
N GLU A 31 5.92 -6.88 -21.70
CA GLU A 31 6.92 -5.86 -21.98
C GLU A 31 7.46 -5.43 -20.62
N GLY A 32 8.72 -5.80 -20.37
CA GLY A 32 9.37 -5.76 -19.06
C GLY A 32 8.95 -4.57 -18.22
N ALA A 33 8.50 -4.85 -16.99
CA ALA A 33 8.07 -3.85 -16.02
C ALA A 33 9.12 -2.72 -15.95
N MET A 34 8.84 -1.65 -16.68
CA MET A 34 9.71 -0.50 -16.78
C MET A 34 9.68 0.12 -15.39
N LYS A 35 10.78 -0.02 -14.63
CA LYS A 35 10.90 0.65 -13.34
C LYS A 35 10.67 2.13 -13.60
N ILE A 36 9.54 2.66 -13.14
CA ILE A 36 9.26 4.08 -13.22
C ILE A 36 10.27 4.73 -12.28
N GLN A 37 11.29 5.35 -12.86
CA GLN A 37 12.32 6.07 -12.13
C GLN A 37 11.95 7.55 -12.12
N ALA A 38 12.26 8.23 -11.02
CA ALA A 38 12.10 9.66 -10.94
C ALA A 38 12.96 10.34 -12.01
N LEU A 39 12.39 11.31 -12.72
CA LEU A 39 13.11 12.11 -13.70
C LEU A 39 13.69 13.36 -13.03
N PRO A 40 14.96 13.71 -13.27
CA PRO A 40 15.49 14.99 -12.82
C PRO A 40 14.61 16.15 -13.32
N PHE A 41 14.30 17.12 -12.46
CA PHE A 41 13.34 18.18 -12.76
C PHE A 41 13.65 18.96 -14.05
N ALA A 42 14.93 19.21 -14.33
CA ALA A 42 15.35 19.86 -15.58
C ALA A 42 14.99 19.04 -16.83
N LEU A 43 15.20 17.72 -16.78
CA LEU A 43 14.86 16.81 -17.86
C LEU A 43 13.34 16.65 -18.01
N HIS A 44 12.61 16.66 -16.88
CA HIS A 44 11.15 16.66 -16.87
C HIS A 44 10.59 17.88 -17.62
N ASN A 45 11.03 19.09 -17.29
CA ASN A 45 10.56 20.32 -17.95
C ASN A 45 10.90 20.38 -19.44
N GLN A 46 12.08 19.90 -19.84
CA GLN A 46 12.44 19.78 -21.25
C GLN A 46 11.45 18.86 -21.99
N ARG A 47 11.10 17.71 -21.40
CA ARG A 47 10.16 16.75 -21.99
C ARG A 47 8.72 17.26 -22.05
N VAL A 48 8.30 18.08 -21.07
CA VAL A 48 7.01 18.78 -21.13
C VAL A 48 6.94 19.66 -22.37
N GLN A 49 7.99 20.45 -22.64
CA GLN A 49 8.08 21.30 -23.84
C GLN A 49 8.01 20.47 -25.13
N GLU A 50 8.79 19.39 -25.23
CA GLU A 50 8.79 18.49 -26.39
C GLU A 50 7.40 17.88 -26.68
N LEU A 51 6.66 17.47 -25.64
CA LEU A 51 5.30 16.95 -25.83
C LEU A 51 4.30 18.04 -26.25
N VAL A 52 4.42 19.24 -25.70
CA VAL A 52 3.56 20.37 -26.07
C VAL A 52 3.78 20.71 -27.56
N GLU A 53 5.02 20.72 -28.03
CA GLU A 53 5.37 20.94 -29.43
C GLU A 53 4.86 19.81 -30.34
N ALA A 54 5.08 18.55 -29.95
CA ALA A 54 4.69 17.39 -30.74
C ALA A 54 3.17 17.26 -30.93
N TYR A 55 2.40 17.53 -29.87
CA TYR A 55 0.94 17.38 -29.87
C TYR A 55 0.19 18.69 -30.15
N LYS A 56 0.89 19.83 -30.18
CA LYS A 56 0.32 21.18 -30.32
C LYS A 56 -0.85 21.42 -29.36
N ASN A 57 -0.79 20.84 -28.17
CA ASN A 57 -1.86 20.88 -27.19
C ASN A 57 -1.42 21.69 -25.96
N PRO A 58 -1.88 22.94 -25.81
CA PRO A 58 -1.49 23.80 -24.69
C PRO A 58 -2.01 23.27 -23.34
N LEU A 59 -3.04 22.41 -23.34
CA LEU A 59 -3.56 21.80 -22.11
C LEU A 59 -2.53 20.89 -21.42
N ILE A 60 -1.60 20.31 -22.17
CA ILE A 60 -0.55 19.45 -21.59
C ILE A 60 0.34 20.28 -20.65
N LEU A 61 0.68 21.50 -21.05
CA LEU A 61 1.52 22.39 -20.25
C LEU A 61 0.81 22.75 -18.93
N GLU A 62 -0.45 23.18 -19.01
CA GLU A 62 -1.26 23.57 -17.86
C GLU A 62 -1.47 22.40 -16.89
N ILE A 63 -1.78 21.21 -17.41
CA ILE A 63 -1.92 20.00 -16.59
C ILE A 63 -0.59 19.67 -15.89
N CYS A 64 0.54 19.73 -16.60
CA CYS A 64 1.85 19.47 -16.00
C CYS A 64 2.21 20.51 -14.93
N GLN A 65 1.90 21.79 -15.14
CA GLN A 65 2.11 22.84 -14.15
C GLN A 65 1.27 22.62 -12.88
N ILE A 66 -0.01 22.27 -13.04
CA ILE A 66 -0.89 21.97 -11.91
C ILE A 66 -0.38 20.74 -11.14
N ILE A 67 0.00 19.66 -11.83
CA ILE A 67 0.56 18.47 -11.18
C ILE A 67 1.88 18.81 -10.46
N ASN A 68 2.78 19.57 -11.11
CA ASN A 68 4.04 19.99 -10.51
C ASN A 68 3.84 20.89 -9.28
N SER A 69 2.78 21.71 -9.26
CA SER A 69 2.42 22.52 -8.08
C SER A 69 2.00 21.67 -6.88
N ALA A 70 1.46 20.47 -7.11
CA ALA A 70 1.07 19.52 -6.07
C ALA A 70 2.25 18.69 -5.52
N LYS A 71 3.41 18.72 -6.16
CA LYS A 71 4.65 18.02 -5.76
C LYS A 71 4.38 16.53 -5.41
N GLY A 72 4.96 16.04 -4.31
CA GLY A 72 4.84 14.66 -3.85
C GLY A 72 3.47 14.27 -3.29
N LEU A 73 2.54 15.21 -3.09
CA LEU A 73 1.17 14.89 -2.66
C LEU A 73 0.30 14.40 -3.84
N GLY A 74 0.61 14.87 -5.04
CA GLY A 74 -0.19 14.62 -6.24
C GLY A 74 -1.55 15.33 -6.24
N ILE A 75 -2.31 15.13 -7.31
CA ILE A 75 -3.65 15.70 -7.51
C ILE A 75 -4.66 14.67 -8.01
N GLN A 76 -5.91 14.75 -7.55
CA GLN A 76 -6.97 13.88 -8.06
C GLN A 76 -7.51 14.39 -9.41
N PRO A 77 -7.93 13.51 -10.35
CA PRO A 77 -8.44 13.92 -11.66
C PRO A 77 -9.62 14.90 -11.61
N PHE A 78 -10.50 14.81 -10.60
CA PHE A 78 -11.60 15.76 -10.47
C PHE A 78 -11.15 17.13 -9.96
N GLU A 79 -10.13 17.19 -9.10
CA GLU A 79 -9.52 18.44 -8.63
C GLU A 79 -8.78 19.15 -9.76
N LEU A 80 -8.19 18.38 -10.69
CA LEU A 80 -7.54 18.90 -11.88
C LEU A 80 -8.51 19.75 -12.71
N LYS A 81 -9.75 19.29 -12.90
CA LYS A 81 -10.81 20.05 -13.59
C LYS A 81 -11.14 21.36 -12.89
N SER A 82 -11.28 21.32 -11.55
CA SER A 82 -11.56 22.51 -10.74
C SER A 82 -10.41 23.52 -10.83
N LYS A 83 -9.15 23.07 -10.78
CA LYS A 83 -7.97 23.94 -10.89
C LYS A 83 -7.77 24.50 -12.30
N LEU A 84 -8.03 23.71 -13.35
CA LEU A 84 -7.99 24.20 -14.74
C LEU A 84 -9.03 25.31 -14.97
N SER A 85 -10.24 25.12 -14.45
CA SER A 85 -11.30 26.14 -14.51
C SER A 85 -10.91 27.40 -13.76
N ALA A 86 -10.28 27.27 -12.58
CA ALA A 86 -9.79 28.40 -11.80
C ALA A 86 -8.67 29.19 -12.51
N ASN A 87 -7.85 28.51 -13.32
CA ASN A 87 -6.82 29.13 -14.17
C ASN A 87 -7.39 29.73 -15.47
N GLY A 88 -8.73 29.71 -15.67
CA GLY A 88 -9.38 30.26 -16.86
C GLY A 88 -9.33 29.35 -18.08
N VAL A 89 -8.94 28.09 -17.93
CA VAL A 89 -8.82 27.12 -19.02
C VAL A 89 -10.13 26.33 -19.13
N ALA A 90 -10.94 26.65 -20.13
CA ALA A 90 -12.14 25.90 -20.46
C ALA A 90 -11.75 24.63 -21.26
N ALA A 91 -11.72 23.47 -20.59
CA ALA A 91 -11.47 22.17 -21.20
C ALA A 91 -12.59 21.18 -20.90
N THR A 92 -12.93 20.34 -21.87
CA THR A 92 -13.89 19.26 -21.68
C THR A 92 -13.24 18.06 -20.97
N ASP A 93 -14.05 17.24 -20.31
CA ASP A 93 -13.55 16.04 -19.61
C ASP A 93 -12.81 15.09 -20.56
N GLU A 94 -13.23 15.03 -21.83
CA GLU A 94 -12.56 14.23 -22.86
C GLU A 94 -11.17 14.77 -23.20
N GLN A 95 -11.04 16.09 -23.32
CA GLN A 95 -9.76 16.74 -23.59
C GLN A 95 -8.80 16.56 -22.41
N ILE A 96 -9.29 16.71 -21.18
CA ILE A 96 -8.50 16.49 -19.96
C ILE A 96 -8.03 15.04 -19.90
N ARG A 97 -8.92 14.06 -20.12
CA ARG A 97 -8.57 12.64 -20.09
C ARG A 97 -7.55 12.28 -21.16
N THR A 98 -7.72 12.78 -22.38
CA THR A 98 -6.79 12.55 -23.49
C THR A 98 -5.42 13.13 -23.19
N ALA A 99 -5.35 14.38 -22.72
CA ALA A 99 -4.09 15.01 -22.35
C ALA A 99 -3.41 14.28 -21.19
N LEU A 100 -4.18 13.88 -20.17
CA LEU A 100 -3.66 13.10 -19.04
C LEU A 100 -3.11 11.74 -19.49
N GLN A 101 -3.81 11.05 -20.40
CA GLN A 101 -3.35 9.79 -20.96
C GLN A 101 -2.03 9.96 -21.70
N ILE A 102 -1.84 11.04 -22.45
CA ILE A 102 -0.56 11.35 -23.12
C ILE A 102 0.56 11.52 -22.10
N VAL A 103 0.33 12.29 -21.03
CA VAL A 103 1.31 12.58 -19.97
C VAL A 103 1.72 11.31 -19.20
N VAL A 104 0.79 10.35 -19.01
CA VAL A 104 1.01 9.11 -18.25
C VAL A 104 1.58 7.97 -19.10
N SER A 105 1.18 7.84 -20.37
CA SER A 105 1.50 6.66 -21.19
C SER A 105 2.76 6.79 -22.04
N LYS A 106 3.24 8.01 -22.30
CA LYS A 106 4.40 8.22 -23.18
C LYS A 106 5.70 7.96 -22.44
N ALA A 107 6.63 7.24 -23.07
CA ALA A 107 7.92 6.95 -22.48
C ALA A 107 8.94 8.09 -22.77
N PRO A 108 9.67 8.59 -21.75
CA PRO A 108 9.48 8.30 -20.32
C PRO A 108 8.25 9.05 -19.76
N PRO A 109 7.46 8.45 -18.85
CA PRO A 109 6.24 9.05 -18.34
C PRO A 109 6.53 10.34 -17.57
N LEU A 110 5.72 11.37 -17.81
CA LEU A 110 5.82 12.66 -17.12
C LEU A 110 4.98 12.71 -15.84
N ALA A 111 3.95 11.87 -15.76
CA ALA A 111 3.19 11.66 -14.55
C ALA A 111 2.94 10.17 -14.32
N TYR A 112 2.84 9.81 -13.06
CA TYR A 112 2.41 8.52 -12.57
C TYR A 112 0.99 8.65 -12.02
N MET A 113 0.10 7.75 -12.41
CA MET A 113 -1.23 7.64 -11.83
C MET A 113 -1.25 6.44 -10.88
N GLY A 114 -1.46 6.69 -9.59
CA GLY A 114 -1.47 5.68 -8.53
C GLY A 114 -2.54 5.94 -7.49
N GLY A 115 -2.75 5.00 -6.57
CA GLY A 115 -3.81 5.04 -5.57
C GLY A 115 -4.77 3.87 -5.71
N TYR A 116 -5.30 3.38 -4.58
CA TYR A 116 -6.14 2.17 -4.58
C TYR A 116 -7.61 2.49 -4.87
N ASN A 117 -8.21 3.36 -4.05
CA ASN A 117 -9.63 3.67 -4.15
C ASN A 117 -9.87 4.95 -4.96
N ILE A 118 -8.96 5.92 -4.83
CA ILE A 118 -9.05 7.20 -5.53
C ILE A 118 -7.73 7.42 -6.27
N PRO A 119 -7.75 7.47 -7.61
CA PRO A 119 -6.53 7.67 -8.37
C PRO A 119 -6.02 9.10 -8.16
N VAL A 120 -4.72 9.23 -8.01
CA VAL A 120 -4.00 10.48 -7.93
C VAL A 120 -2.86 10.47 -8.93
N VAL A 121 -2.66 11.64 -9.50
CA VAL A 121 -1.66 11.91 -10.53
C VAL A 121 -0.51 12.65 -9.85
N ILE A 122 0.69 12.09 -9.93
CA ILE A 122 1.91 12.64 -9.36
C ILE A 122 2.89 12.85 -10.50
N SER A 123 3.59 13.98 -10.50
CA SER A 123 4.65 14.22 -11.49
C SER A 123 5.83 13.31 -11.23
N THR A 124 6.41 12.74 -12.28
CA THR A 124 7.57 11.84 -12.14
C THR A 124 8.81 12.55 -11.63
N ALA A 125 8.83 13.89 -11.63
CA ALA A 125 9.88 14.66 -10.98
C ALA A 125 9.83 14.62 -9.44
N TYR A 126 8.69 14.25 -8.85
CA TYR A 126 8.48 14.21 -7.39
C TYR A 126 8.13 12.80 -6.89
N LEU A 127 8.42 11.76 -7.70
CA LEU A 127 8.18 10.36 -7.32
C LEU A 127 8.98 9.95 -6.09
N ASP A 128 10.23 10.41 -5.98
CA ASP A 128 11.10 10.11 -4.82
C ASP A 128 10.64 10.84 -3.55
N ASP A 129 9.98 11.99 -3.71
CA ASP A 129 9.40 12.81 -2.65
C ASP A 129 7.97 12.39 -2.29
N LEU A 130 7.49 11.24 -2.79
CA LEU A 130 6.16 10.74 -2.48
C LEU A 130 6.04 10.42 -0.99
N ALA A 131 5.46 11.36 -0.26
CA ALA A 131 5.19 11.27 1.16
C ALA A 131 3.69 11.17 1.38
N VAL A 132 3.29 10.22 2.21
CA VAL A 132 1.90 10.15 2.67
C VAL A 132 1.79 10.96 3.94
N VAL A 133 0.92 11.97 3.91
CA VAL A 133 0.51 12.72 5.09
C VAL A 133 -0.39 11.79 5.90
N LEU A 134 0.18 11.18 6.94
CA LEU A 134 -0.63 10.49 7.94
C LEU A 134 -1.32 11.59 8.75
N GLU A 135 -2.64 11.69 8.64
CA GLU A 135 -3.42 12.37 9.65
C GLU A 135 -3.15 11.63 10.96
N ALA A 136 -2.60 12.33 11.95
CA ALA A 136 -2.46 11.81 13.30
C ALA A 136 -3.87 11.61 13.85
N ASN A 137 -4.48 10.47 13.54
CA ASN A 137 -5.66 10.00 14.23
C ASN A 137 -5.23 9.83 15.67
N SER A 138 -5.65 10.77 16.50
CA SER A 138 -5.54 10.79 17.94
C SER A 138 -5.89 9.42 18.52
N THR A 139 -4.85 8.61 18.76
CA THR A 139 -4.89 7.54 19.75
C THR A 139 -4.89 8.20 21.12
N VAL A 140 -5.98 8.89 21.45
CA VAL A 140 -6.40 9.13 22.82
C VAL A 140 -7.65 8.27 22.99
N SER A 141 -7.51 7.27 23.85
CA SER A 141 -8.57 6.38 24.30
C SER A 141 -9.90 7.09 24.41
N ARG A 142 -10.87 6.66 23.61
CA ARG A 142 -12.29 6.97 23.84
C ARG A 142 -12.71 6.25 25.12
N THR A 143 -12.62 6.93 26.25
CA THR A 143 -13.61 6.74 27.31
C THR A 143 -14.88 7.41 26.82
N GLU A 144 -15.91 6.59 26.64
CA GLU A 144 -17.29 7.00 26.40
C GLU A 144 -17.71 7.86 27.59
N ASP A 145 -17.83 9.19 27.42
CA ASP A 145 -18.70 10.02 28.29
C ASP A 145 -18.85 11.50 27.84
N ASP A 146 -18.05 12.02 26.90
CA ASP A 146 -18.18 13.44 26.51
C ASP A 146 -18.80 13.63 25.11
N HIS A 147 -20.06 13.22 24.96
CA HIS A 147 -20.92 13.69 23.89
C HIS A 147 -21.62 14.99 24.32
N GLN A 148 -21.01 16.16 24.03
CA GLN A 148 -21.77 17.35 23.54
C GLN A 148 -21.00 18.63 23.18
N LEU A 149 -19.65 18.72 23.24
CA LEU A 149 -18.96 20.00 22.90
C LEU A 149 -18.14 20.04 21.60
N ALA A 150 -18.04 18.96 20.83
CA ALA A 150 -17.16 18.91 19.64
C ALA A 150 -17.78 19.46 18.33
N LYS A 151 -18.62 20.50 18.40
CA LYS A 151 -19.15 21.21 17.22
C LYS A 151 -18.92 22.71 17.34
N ARG A 152 -17.68 23.16 17.15
CA ARG A 152 -17.26 24.48 16.62
C ARG A 152 -15.73 24.52 16.68
N HIS A 153 -15.09 25.05 15.64
CA HIS A 153 -13.64 25.11 15.41
C HIS A 153 -12.98 23.85 14.80
N LYS A 154 -13.18 23.63 13.49
CA LYS A 154 -12.32 22.77 12.66
C LYS A 154 -11.99 23.47 11.34
N THR A 155 -11.17 24.50 11.46
CA THR A 155 -10.48 25.27 10.41
C THR A 155 -9.71 26.29 11.25
N GLU A 156 -8.43 26.12 11.58
CA GLU A 156 -7.33 26.49 10.69
C GLU A 156 -5.92 26.00 11.14
N ASP A 157 -5.77 25.23 12.23
CA ASP A 157 -4.42 24.96 12.81
C ASP A 157 -3.91 23.50 12.72
N TYR A 158 -4.06 22.83 11.57
CA TYR A 158 -3.62 21.41 11.40
C TYR A 158 -2.26 21.22 10.70
N ALA A 159 -1.48 22.28 10.47
CA ALA A 159 -0.30 22.21 9.60
C ALA A 159 1.04 21.80 10.26
N SER A 160 1.15 21.64 11.59
CA SER A 160 2.49 21.67 12.21
C SER A 160 3.07 20.34 12.72
N ASN A 161 2.35 19.20 12.69
CA ASN A 161 2.87 17.93 13.26
C ASN A 161 2.74 16.69 12.35
N SER A 162 2.41 16.83 11.07
CA SER A 162 2.42 15.68 10.16
C SER A 162 3.85 15.38 9.74
N THR A 163 4.42 14.29 10.28
CA THR A 163 5.72 13.80 9.80
C THR A 163 5.50 13.06 8.49
N PRO A 164 6.23 13.41 7.41
CA PRO A 164 6.13 12.69 6.16
C PRO A 164 6.62 11.25 6.37
N VAL A 165 5.74 10.28 6.18
CA VAL A 165 6.07 8.86 6.30
C VAL A 165 6.11 8.23 4.90
N LYS A 166 7.12 7.39 4.66
CA LYS A 166 7.21 6.61 3.42
C LYS A 166 5.96 5.72 3.27
N PRO A 167 5.24 5.79 2.14
CA PRO A 167 4.07 4.95 1.91
C PRO A 167 4.40 3.47 2.16
N ARG A 168 3.49 2.80 2.88
CA ARG A 168 3.47 1.34 3.00
C ARG A 168 2.59 0.78 1.90
N LEU A 169 2.81 -0.47 1.49
CA LEU A 169 2.01 -1.13 0.47
C LEU A 169 0.51 -1.11 0.79
N TRP A 170 0.13 -1.26 2.06
CA TRP A 170 -1.26 -1.22 2.51
C TRP A 170 -1.72 0.16 2.98
N THR A 171 -0.96 1.22 2.73
CA THR A 171 -1.37 2.59 3.04
C THR A 171 -1.65 3.30 1.73
N ASP A 172 -2.85 3.82 1.59
CA ASP A 172 -3.23 4.64 0.46
C ASP A 172 -2.47 5.98 0.50
N ILE A 173 -2.44 6.67 -0.62
CA ILE A 173 -1.86 8.02 -0.76
C ILE A 173 -2.44 9.05 0.23
N HIS A 174 -3.66 8.79 0.73
CA HIS A 174 -4.37 9.59 1.72
C HIS A 174 -4.06 9.20 3.17
N GLY A 175 -3.14 8.26 3.41
CA GLY A 175 -2.82 7.76 4.76
C GLY A 175 -3.78 6.71 5.29
N ASN A 176 -4.83 6.39 4.53
CA ASN A 176 -5.81 5.38 4.92
C ASN A 176 -5.26 3.96 4.74
N LYS A 177 -5.50 3.08 5.72
CA LYS A 177 -5.09 1.67 5.61
C LYS A 177 -6.05 0.88 4.70
N VAL A 178 -5.50 0.28 3.65
CA VAL A 178 -6.19 -0.65 2.75
C VAL A 178 -6.16 -2.05 3.36
N ASN A 179 -7.16 -2.36 4.19
CA ASN A 179 -7.24 -3.62 4.93
C ASN A 179 -7.19 -4.87 4.04
N LEU A 180 -7.68 -4.79 2.79
CA LEU A 180 -7.65 -5.91 1.85
C LEU A 180 -6.21 -6.31 1.48
N VAL A 181 -5.36 -5.32 1.19
CA VAL A 181 -3.94 -5.53 0.85
C VAL A 181 -3.19 -6.07 2.06
N LEU A 182 -3.37 -5.44 3.24
CA LEU A 182 -2.77 -5.91 4.49
C LEU A 182 -3.16 -7.37 4.79
N ARG A 183 -4.44 -7.72 4.63
CA ARG A 183 -4.93 -9.09 4.82
C ARG A 183 -4.28 -10.06 3.83
N GLY A 184 -4.19 -9.70 2.56
CA GLY A 184 -3.51 -10.51 1.54
C GLY A 184 -2.05 -10.78 1.88
N CYS A 185 -1.29 -9.74 2.25
CA CYS A 185 0.11 -9.85 2.68
C CYS A 185 0.25 -10.72 3.93
N THR A 186 -0.60 -10.48 4.94
CA THR A 186 -0.63 -11.25 6.19
C THR A 186 -0.88 -12.72 5.92
N GLN A 187 -1.86 -13.04 5.06
CA GLN A 187 -2.19 -14.42 4.69
C GLN A 187 -1.06 -15.09 3.91
N ALA A 188 -0.37 -14.38 3.00
CA ALA A 188 0.75 -14.90 2.24
C ALA A 188 1.96 -15.23 3.12
N ILE A 189 2.30 -14.33 4.05
CA ILE A 189 3.38 -14.56 5.03
C ILE A 189 3.02 -15.70 5.98
N LEU A 190 1.81 -15.70 6.54
CA LEU A 190 1.33 -16.77 7.42
C LEU A 190 1.35 -18.14 6.71
N SER A 191 0.89 -18.20 5.46
CA SER A 191 0.93 -19.43 4.66
C SER A 191 2.35 -19.93 4.44
N THR A 192 3.32 -19.03 4.31
CA THR A 192 4.74 -19.39 4.19
C THR A 192 5.27 -20.00 5.49
N ILE A 193 4.91 -19.42 6.65
CA ILE A 193 5.31 -19.94 7.97
C ILE A 193 4.66 -21.30 8.25
N ILE A 194 3.40 -21.50 7.85
CA ILE A 194 2.70 -22.78 7.99
C ILE A 194 3.38 -23.87 7.14
N ARG A 195 3.75 -23.54 5.90
CA ARG A 195 4.44 -24.50 5.01
C ARG A 195 5.86 -24.84 5.48
N ARG A 196 6.56 -23.88 6.07
CA ARG A 196 7.94 -24.06 6.57
C ARG A 196 8.05 -23.49 8.00
N PRO A 197 7.67 -24.26 9.03
CA PRO A 197 7.79 -23.81 10.42
C PRO A 197 9.26 -23.63 10.80
N GLY A 198 9.55 -22.61 11.61
CA GLY A 198 10.91 -22.27 12.02
C GLY A 198 11.69 -21.44 11.00
N VAL A 199 11.01 -20.82 10.04
CA VAL A 199 11.62 -19.90 9.08
C VAL A 199 12.12 -18.63 9.78
N SER A 200 13.30 -18.14 9.38
CA SER A 200 13.86 -16.88 9.90
C SER A 200 13.20 -15.65 9.28
N GLU A 201 13.24 -14.52 9.99
CA GLU A 201 12.80 -13.21 9.47
C GLU A 201 13.46 -12.87 8.14
N THR A 202 14.78 -13.10 8.03
CA THR A 202 15.56 -12.85 6.82
C THR A 202 15.10 -13.70 5.64
N ALA A 203 14.83 -14.99 5.86
CA ALA A 203 14.36 -15.87 4.79
C ALA A 203 12.94 -15.55 4.33
N ILE A 204 12.08 -15.05 5.24
CA ILE A 204 10.78 -14.50 4.87
C ILE A 204 10.99 -13.26 3.99
N HIS A 205 11.81 -12.31 4.43
CA HIS A 205 12.09 -11.10 3.68
C HIS A 205 12.66 -11.39 2.28
N GLU A 206 13.65 -12.28 2.17
CA GLU A 206 14.22 -12.67 0.87
C GLU A 206 13.17 -13.20 -0.09
N LYS A 207 12.19 -13.98 0.40
CA LYS A 207 11.09 -14.50 -0.41
C LYS A 207 10.14 -13.41 -0.90
N PHE A 208 9.96 -12.34 -0.14
CA PHE A 208 9.04 -11.24 -0.43
C PHE A 208 9.74 -9.95 -0.88
N SER A 209 11.06 -9.97 -1.10
CA SER A 209 11.89 -8.78 -1.32
C SER A 209 11.51 -7.95 -2.54
N LEU A 210 10.84 -8.56 -3.53
CA LEU A 210 10.32 -7.88 -4.71
C LEU A 210 9.06 -7.05 -4.44
N ILE A 211 8.33 -7.34 -3.36
CA ILE A 211 6.99 -6.77 -3.10
C ILE A 211 6.96 -6.00 -1.78
N LEU A 212 7.63 -6.51 -0.75
CA LEU A 212 7.62 -5.96 0.60
C LEU A 212 9.04 -5.56 1.02
N GLY A 213 9.16 -4.37 1.60
CA GLY A 213 10.38 -3.94 2.27
C GLY A 213 10.58 -4.65 3.62
N PHE A 214 11.80 -4.61 4.13
CA PHE A 214 12.16 -5.22 5.41
C PHE A 214 11.27 -4.76 6.57
N VAL A 215 11.00 -3.46 6.66
CA VAL A 215 10.14 -2.87 7.70
C VAL A 215 8.70 -3.38 7.58
N GLU A 216 8.18 -3.54 6.37
CA GLU A 216 6.82 -4.04 6.13
C GLU A 216 6.67 -5.50 6.55
N VAL A 217 7.67 -6.33 6.23
CA VAL A 217 7.70 -7.72 6.67
C VAL A 217 7.65 -7.79 8.20
N LYS A 218 8.46 -6.98 8.88
CA LYS A 218 8.48 -6.91 10.34
C LYS A 218 7.14 -6.46 10.91
N GLU A 219 6.54 -5.39 10.38
CA GLU A 219 5.22 -4.89 10.81
C GLU A 219 4.13 -5.98 10.68
N VAL A 220 4.15 -6.77 9.61
CA VAL A 220 3.21 -7.90 9.43
C VAL A 220 3.49 -9.04 10.42
N LEU A 221 4.75 -9.34 10.70
CA LEU A 221 5.13 -10.38 11.67
C LEU A 221 4.74 -10.00 13.09
N ASP A 222 4.94 -8.75 13.49
CA ASP A 222 4.51 -8.21 14.78
C ASP A 222 2.98 -8.22 14.91
N TYR A 223 2.27 -7.93 13.82
CA TYR A 223 0.81 -8.05 13.76
C TYR A 223 0.32 -9.50 13.94
N LEU A 224 0.99 -10.48 13.32
CA LEU A 224 0.70 -11.90 13.49
C LEU A 224 1.00 -12.41 14.91
N GLU A 225 2.07 -11.93 15.54
CA GLU A 225 2.40 -12.23 16.95
C GLU A 225 1.37 -11.65 17.90
N THR A 226 0.97 -10.40 17.71
CA THR A 226 -0.05 -9.71 18.53
C THR A 226 -1.37 -10.47 18.50
N ARG A 227 -1.73 -11.02 17.34
CA ARG A 227 -2.92 -11.88 17.16
C ARG A 227 -2.74 -13.33 17.61
N LYS A 228 -1.56 -13.68 18.15
CA LYS A 228 -1.18 -15.03 18.59
C LYS A 228 -1.26 -16.10 17.48
N ALA A 229 -1.24 -15.69 16.22
CA ALA A 229 -1.27 -16.57 15.06
C ALA A 229 0.07 -17.31 14.88
N VAL A 230 1.15 -16.61 15.25
CA VAL A 230 2.54 -17.06 15.13
C VAL A 230 3.21 -16.82 16.48
N ARG A 231 4.18 -17.67 16.82
CA ARG A 231 5.11 -17.46 17.93
C ARG A 231 6.51 -17.28 17.38
N SER A 232 7.31 -16.41 17.98
CA SER A 232 8.74 -16.34 17.70
C SER A 232 9.57 -17.05 18.75
N ILE A 233 10.74 -17.49 18.30
CA ILE A 233 11.81 -17.98 19.15
C ILE A 233 13.10 -17.33 18.67
N SER A 234 13.80 -16.66 19.57
CA SER A 234 15.14 -16.15 19.32
C SER A 234 16.14 -17.30 19.42
N THR A 235 16.91 -17.53 18.37
CA THR A 235 17.93 -18.58 18.29
C THR A 235 19.25 -17.96 17.89
N ILE A 236 20.34 -18.36 18.54
CA ILE A 236 21.69 -17.96 18.11
C ILE A 236 22.08 -18.86 16.93
N ILE A 237 22.36 -18.25 15.78
CA ILE A 237 22.91 -18.98 14.65
C ILE A 237 24.38 -19.29 14.97
N PRO A 238 24.78 -20.57 14.91
CA PRO A 238 26.17 -20.94 15.11
C PRO A 238 27.07 -20.31 14.05
N GLN A 239 28.25 -19.82 14.44
CA GLN A 239 29.28 -19.42 13.48
C GLN A 239 29.62 -20.57 12.53
N PRO A 240 29.94 -20.26 11.25
CA PRO A 240 30.40 -21.27 10.31
C PRO A 240 31.61 -22.00 10.88
N VAL A 241 31.52 -23.32 10.95
CA VAL A 241 32.60 -24.16 11.49
C VAL A 241 33.74 -24.22 10.47
N HIS A 242 34.96 -24.01 10.95
CA HIS A 242 36.20 -24.26 10.23
C HIS A 242 36.78 -25.62 10.64
N LEU A 243 37.74 -26.14 9.87
CA LEU A 243 38.38 -27.45 10.10
C LEU A 243 38.91 -27.65 11.54
N PHE A 244 39.19 -26.56 12.26
CA PHE A 244 39.74 -26.57 13.61
C PHE A 244 38.77 -26.06 14.69
N SER A 245 37.52 -25.74 14.34
CA SER A 245 36.52 -25.27 15.31
C SER A 245 35.64 -26.41 15.81
N ALA A 246 35.19 -26.31 17.06
CA ALA A 246 34.23 -27.26 17.63
C ALA A 246 32.88 -27.23 16.87
N PRO A 247 32.16 -28.37 16.78
CA PRO A 247 30.82 -28.40 16.22
C PRO A 247 29.90 -27.45 16.97
N SER A 248 29.25 -26.55 16.25
CA SER A 248 28.42 -25.52 16.85
C SER A 248 26.95 -25.92 16.83
N VAL A 249 26.27 -25.74 17.96
CA VAL A 249 24.89 -26.20 18.20
C VAL A 249 23.99 -25.00 18.32
N TYR A 250 22.82 -25.04 17.68
CA TYR A 250 21.79 -24.02 17.84
C TYR A 250 21.36 -23.93 19.30
N LYS A 251 21.55 -22.75 19.91
CA LYS A 251 21.11 -22.47 21.27
C LYS A 251 19.89 -21.57 21.25
N LYS A 252 18.81 -22.06 21.84
CA LYS A 252 17.65 -21.23 22.15
C LYS A 252 18.07 -20.18 23.16
N THR A 253 17.77 -18.92 22.88
CA THR A 253 18.21 -17.79 23.70
C THR A 253 17.02 -16.90 24.02
N ASP A 254 17.08 -16.21 25.15
CA ASP A 254 16.05 -15.25 25.53
C ASP A 254 16.05 -14.04 24.59
N PRO A 255 14.87 -13.45 24.31
CA PRO A 255 14.74 -12.33 23.38
C PRO A 255 15.38 -11.03 23.88
N THR A 256 15.74 -10.95 25.16
CA THR A 256 16.39 -9.80 25.79
C THR A 256 17.91 -9.88 25.77
N HIS A 257 18.49 -11.00 25.35
CA HIS A 257 19.93 -11.14 25.21
C HIS A 257 20.39 -10.34 23.98
N ILE A 258 21.42 -9.52 24.13
CA ILE A 258 21.97 -8.73 23.03
C ILE A 258 23.18 -9.49 22.49
N ASP A 259 23.01 -10.18 21.37
CA ASP A 259 24.08 -10.83 20.62
C ASP A 259 23.83 -10.60 19.11
N SER A 260 24.90 -10.26 18.40
CA SER A 260 24.94 -10.06 16.95
C SER A 260 24.42 -11.23 16.12
N GLN A 261 24.40 -12.45 16.68
CA GLN A 261 24.03 -13.68 15.98
C GLN A 261 22.62 -14.17 16.28
N ILE A 262 21.84 -13.39 17.02
CA ILE A 262 20.45 -13.74 17.32
C ILE A 262 19.60 -13.54 16.09
N VAL A 263 18.91 -14.61 15.71
CA VAL A 263 17.91 -14.60 14.65
C VAL A 263 16.56 -15.01 15.22
N LYS A 264 15.55 -14.21 14.87
CA LYS A 264 14.15 -14.47 15.23
C LYS A 264 13.57 -15.45 14.22
N CYS A 265 13.17 -16.62 14.71
CA CYS A 265 12.54 -17.67 13.91
C CYS A 265 11.08 -17.80 14.27
N TYR A 266 10.22 -18.02 13.28
CA TYR A 266 8.77 -17.98 13.42
C TYR A 266 8.17 -19.37 13.27
N PHE A 267 7.28 -19.71 14.20
CA PHE A 267 6.56 -20.98 14.21
C PHE A 267 5.06 -20.72 14.25
N PRO A 268 4.26 -21.53 13.54
CA PRO A 268 2.82 -21.34 13.48
C PRO A 268 2.21 -21.82 14.82
N ASN A 269 1.21 -21.12 15.35
CA ASN A 269 0.54 -21.49 16.61
C ASN A 269 -0.74 -22.30 16.35
N TYR A 270 -0.64 -23.62 16.54
CA TYR A 270 -1.68 -24.59 16.21
C TYR A 270 -3.04 -24.42 16.93
N GLY A 271 -3.08 -23.66 18.02
CA GLY A 271 -4.33 -23.37 18.74
C GLY A 271 -5.12 -22.15 18.26
N SER A 272 -4.56 -21.28 17.41
CA SER A 272 -5.16 -19.96 17.11
C SER A 272 -5.37 -19.65 15.62
N PHE A 273 -5.05 -20.59 14.71
CA PHE A 273 -5.12 -20.31 13.26
C PHE A 273 -6.49 -19.89 12.77
N TYR A 274 -7.57 -20.39 13.39
CA TYR A 274 -8.94 -20.12 12.96
C TYR A 274 -9.49 -18.76 13.42
N LYS A 275 -8.79 -18.01 14.28
CA LYS A 275 -9.25 -16.68 14.74
C LYS A 275 -8.83 -15.52 13.84
N VAL A 276 -8.04 -15.78 12.80
CA VAL A 276 -7.35 -14.74 12.00
C VAL A 276 -7.99 -14.54 10.62
N ILE A 277 -8.84 -15.47 10.17
CA ILE A 277 -9.58 -15.41 8.90
C ILE A 277 -10.92 -14.70 9.10
#